data_AF-A0A1S2NXQ2-F1
#
_entry.id   AF-A0A1S2NXQ2-F1
#
_cell.length_a   1.000
_cell.length_b   1.000
_cell.length_c   1.000
_cell.angle_alpha   90.00
_cell.angle_beta   90.00
_cell.angle_gamma   90.00
#
_symmetry.space_group_name_H-M   'P 1'
#
loop_
_entity.id
_entity.type
_entity.pdbx_description
1 polymer ?
#
loop_
_entity_poly.entity_id
_entity_poly.type
_entity_poly.pdbx_seq_one_letter_code
_entity_poly.pdbx_strand_id
1 'polypeptide(L)'
;MMSADQENLDMTHRDITLLLAGAADEVEIGIAPYQAVIRGGRRRRARRWAIAAATTLVLAGSTGATLALAGLPGEGGNRVAPAATQPASPEARHVYVPQRTTLATGIDQGKKWRVHIDVWGVPRDETEARLQLDAMRRSGERPPVRQASDLVGKTSYFVGRSVGDGKSSTIMFNTVKKVEPMSAGDSQFAAVPLDPGTSGPDRLVVGQVAKSTEQVTCTWKDGTTSVVHRVPGYDVNGDQGVIRPAAGSPQNWFVCLGPKGTGSKSVGVPK
;
A
#
# COMPACT_ATOMS: atom_id res chain seq x y z
N MET A 1 21.10 69.55 -29.18
CA MET A 1 19.78 68.99 -28.78
C MET A 1 19.95 67.48 -28.76
N MET A 2 19.95 66.90 -27.56
CA MET A 2 20.48 65.58 -27.25
C MET A 2 19.40 64.48 -27.34
N SER A 3 19.84 63.31 -27.81
CA SER A 3 19.14 62.03 -27.81
C SER A 3 18.62 61.66 -26.42
N ALA A 4 17.33 61.33 -26.33
CA ALA A 4 16.67 60.90 -25.11
C ALA A 4 15.78 59.66 -25.34
N ASP A 5 16.24 58.72 -26.17
CA ASP A 5 15.50 57.47 -26.44
C ASP A 5 16.30 56.19 -26.13
N GLN A 6 17.46 56.31 -25.45
CA GLN A 6 18.32 55.15 -25.16
C GLN A 6 18.58 54.89 -23.66
N GLU A 7 17.76 55.44 -22.76
CA GLU A 7 17.85 55.16 -21.32
C GLU A 7 16.62 54.41 -20.75
N ASN A 8 15.56 54.18 -21.53
CA ASN A 8 14.31 53.62 -21.00
C ASN A 8 14.17 52.09 -21.09
N LEU A 9 15.11 51.40 -21.74
CA LEU A 9 15.09 49.93 -21.87
C LEU A 9 15.96 49.21 -20.83
N ASP A 10 16.81 49.93 -20.09
CA ASP A 10 17.69 49.33 -19.07
C ASP A 10 17.11 49.42 -17.64
N MET A 11 16.17 50.36 -17.39
CA MET A 11 15.49 50.46 -16.09
C MET A 11 14.36 49.43 -15.89
N THR A 12 13.77 48.90 -16.97
CA THR A 12 12.66 47.92 -16.86
C THR A 12 13.14 46.49 -16.57
N HIS A 13 14.44 46.20 -16.67
CA HIS A 13 14.99 44.87 -16.36
C HIS A 13 15.48 44.70 -14.91
N ARG A 14 15.77 45.81 -14.21
CA ARG A 14 16.25 45.78 -12.80
C ARG A 14 15.14 45.73 -11.76
N ASP A 15 13.93 46.19 -12.10
CA ASP A 15 12.80 46.17 -11.15
C ASP A 15 12.03 44.85 -11.14
N ILE A 16 12.12 44.03 -12.19
CA ILE A 16 11.55 42.66 -12.20
C ILE A 16 12.42 41.71 -11.38
N THR A 17 13.74 41.93 -11.32
CA THR A 17 14.65 41.09 -10.55
C THR A 17 14.60 41.40 -9.04
N LEU A 18 14.28 42.64 -8.65
CA LEU A 18 14.10 43.02 -7.24
C LEU A 18 12.72 42.64 -6.66
N LEU A 19 11.68 42.52 -7.49
CA LEU A 19 10.36 42.00 -7.06
C LEU A 19 10.30 40.46 -6.96
N LEU A 20 11.37 39.75 -7.31
CA LEU A 20 11.51 38.30 -7.13
C LEU A 20 12.43 37.91 -5.95
N ALA A 21 13.04 38.89 -5.28
CA ALA A 21 13.98 38.65 -4.18
C ALA A 21 13.36 38.73 -2.77
N GLY A 22 12.04 38.96 -2.65
CA GLY A 22 11.36 39.22 -1.37
C GLY A 22 10.25 38.26 -0.96
N ALA A 23 10.21 37.04 -1.51
CA ALA A 23 9.15 36.06 -1.19
C ALA A 23 9.68 34.62 -1.05
N ALA A 24 10.91 34.46 -0.59
CA ALA A 24 11.57 33.17 -0.45
C ALA A 24 12.10 32.90 0.96
N ASP A 25 11.58 33.60 1.97
CA ASP A 25 11.88 33.32 3.37
C ASP A 25 10.58 33.11 4.16
N GLU A 26 10.58 32.07 4.99
CA GLU A 26 9.43 31.44 5.67
C GLU A 26 8.41 30.71 4.78
N VAL A 27 8.85 29.58 4.21
CA VAL A 27 7.97 28.42 4.12
C VAL A 27 8.57 27.31 4.97
N GLU A 28 8.17 27.23 6.24
CA GLU A 28 8.17 25.95 6.93
C GLU A 28 7.31 24.99 6.11
N ILE A 29 7.95 24.14 5.31
CA ILE A 29 7.29 22.96 4.74
C ILE A 29 7.12 21.98 5.91
N GLY A 30 6.11 22.27 6.73
CA GLY A 30 5.56 21.30 7.67
C GLY A 30 5.18 20.04 6.91
N ILE A 31 5.51 18.89 7.50
CA ILE A 31 5.32 17.54 6.97
C ILE A 31 3.97 17.45 6.25
N ALA A 32 4.01 17.48 4.91
CA ALA A 32 2.81 17.40 4.10
C ALA A 32 2.11 16.06 4.40
N PRO A 33 0.78 16.06 4.63
CA PRO A 33 0.05 14.81 4.86
C PRO A 33 0.32 13.84 3.70
N TYR A 34 0.78 12.64 4.05
CA TYR A 34 1.24 11.56 3.15
C TYR A 34 0.29 11.19 1.98
N GLN A 35 -0.91 11.76 1.94
CA GLN A 35 -1.86 11.70 0.82
C GLN A 35 -1.27 12.25 -0.50
N ALA A 36 -0.29 13.16 -0.45
CA ALA A 36 0.31 13.77 -1.64
C ALA A 36 1.46 12.96 -2.29
N VAL A 37 1.94 11.88 -1.65
CA VAL A 37 3.00 11.00 -2.21
C VAL A 37 2.43 9.95 -3.16
N ILE A 38 1.11 9.87 -3.31
CA ILE A 38 0.44 9.12 -4.39
C ILE A 38 0.53 9.92 -5.70
N ARG A 39 1.75 10.20 -6.19
CA ARG A 39 1.98 10.87 -7.47
C ARG A 39 2.23 9.81 -8.55
N GLY A 40 1.20 9.45 -9.33
CA GLY A 40 1.43 8.86 -10.67
C GLY A 40 0.45 7.81 -11.22
N GLY A 41 -0.46 7.21 -10.45
CA GLY A 41 -1.24 6.06 -10.94
C GLY A 41 -2.68 6.32 -11.41
N ARG A 42 -3.29 7.46 -11.08
CA ARG A 42 -4.75 7.67 -11.24
C ARG A 42 -5.14 8.43 -12.52
N ARG A 43 -4.55 8.11 -13.68
CA ARG A 43 -4.97 8.66 -14.99
C ARG A 43 -5.71 7.60 -15.81
N ARG A 44 -6.97 7.31 -15.45
CA ARG A 44 -8.12 7.00 -16.35
C ARG A 44 -9.28 6.40 -15.56
N ARG A 45 -10.17 7.25 -15.06
CA ARG A 45 -11.61 6.93 -15.03
C ARG A 45 -12.47 8.19 -14.93
N ALA A 46 -12.58 8.89 -16.06
CA ALA A 46 -13.78 9.63 -16.37
C ALA A 46 -14.60 8.75 -17.31
N ARG A 47 -15.67 8.12 -16.80
CA ARG A 47 -16.98 7.90 -17.44
C ARG A 47 -17.72 6.75 -16.75
N ARG A 48 -18.85 7.17 -16.15
CA ARG A 48 -20.14 6.48 -16.00
C ARG A 48 -20.13 5.20 -15.16
N TRP A 49 -20.69 5.28 -13.95
CA TRP A 49 -21.78 4.41 -13.52
C TRP A 49 -22.69 5.18 -12.55
N ALA A 50 -23.99 5.06 -12.78
CA ALA A 50 -25.07 5.78 -12.14
C ALA A 50 -25.32 5.30 -10.70
N ILE A 51 -25.84 6.20 -9.87
CA ILE A 51 -26.36 5.93 -8.53
C ILE A 51 -27.57 4.99 -8.69
N ALA A 52 -27.43 3.74 -8.26
CA ALA A 52 -28.57 2.87 -8.01
C ALA A 52 -28.98 3.04 -6.54
N ALA A 53 -30.07 3.76 -6.32
CA ALA A 53 -30.75 3.80 -5.03
C ALA A 53 -31.42 2.44 -4.81
N ALA A 54 -30.96 1.67 -3.82
CA ALA A 54 -31.60 0.44 -3.39
C ALA A 54 -32.59 0.77 -2.27
N THR A 55 -33.84 0.40 -2.51
CA THR A 55 -34.99 0.52 -1.62
C THR A 55 -34.81 -0.31 -0.35
N THR A 56 -35.05 0.32 0.79
CA THR A 56 -35.11 -0.31 2.12
C THR A 56 -36.40 -1.10 2.28
N LEU A 57 -36.30 -2.42 2.45
CA LEU A 57 -37.40 -3.28 2.89
C LEU A 57 -37.43 -3.31 4.41
N VAL A 58 -38.49 -2.73 4.98
CA VAL A 58 -38.85 -2.78 6.40
C VAL A 58 -39.49 -4.13 6.67
N LEU A 59 -38.91 -4.94 7.56
CA LEU A 59 -39.61 -6.03 8.22
C LEU A 59 -39.80 -5.67 9.68
N ALA A 60 -40.97 -5.07 9.94
CA ALA A 60 -41.57 -4.98 11.27
C ALA A 60 -42.04 -6.38 11.69
N GLY A 61 -41.81 -6.73 12.96
CA GLY A 61 -42.02 -8.07 13.48
C GLY A 61 -43.48 -8.46 13.68
N SER A 62 -43.70 -9.75 13.92
CA SER A 62 -44.73 -10.31 14.82
C SER A 62 -44.52 -11.82 14.97
N THR A 63 -44.33 -12.23 16.22
CA THR A 63 -44.74 -13.48 16.90
C THR A 63 -45.16 -14.72 16.09
N GLY A 64 -44.57 -15.87 16.47
CA GLY A 64 -45.31 -17.14 16.58
C GLY A 64 -44.97 -18.19 15.52
N ALA A 65 -44.02 -19.07 15.82
CA ALA A 65 -44.00 -20.42 15.25
C ALA A 65 -43.30 -21.38 16.21
N THR A 66 -44.10 -21.98 17.08
CA THR A 66 -43.86 -23.26 17.73
C THR A 66 -43.36 -24.29 16.74
N LEU A 67 -42.07 -24.65 16.80
CA LEU A 67 -41.58 -25.88 16.17
C LEU A 67 -41.84 -27.04 17.13
N ALA A 68 -42.93 -27.75 16.85
CA ALA A 68 -43.21 -29.06 17.42
C ALA A 68 -42.13 -30.05 16.96
N LEU A 69 -41.38 -30.59 17.91
CA LEU A 69 -40.51 -31.74 17.69
C LEU A 69 -41.26 -32.99 18.13
N ALA A 70 -41.96 -33.64 17.20
CA ALA A 70 -42.49 -34.98 17.37
C ALA A 70 -42.01 -35.85 16.20
N GLY A 71 -41.21 -36.87 16.53
CA GLY A 71 -40.64 -37.83 15.60
C GLY A 71 -39.63 -38.74 16.31
N LEU A 72 -40.15 -39.74 17.04
CA LEU A 72 -39.41 -40.87 17.62
C LEU A 72 -39.10 -41.94 16.53
N PRO A 73 -38.36 -43.03 16.81
CA PRO A 73 -37.00 -43.27 16.32
C PRO A 73 -36.98 -44.27 15.15
N GLY A 74 -36.05 -44.09 14.21
CA GLY A 74 -35.92 -44.98 13.05
C GLY A 74 -34.46 -45.11 12.62
N GLU A 75 -33.84 -46.18 13.14
CA GLU A 75 -32.79 -47.02 12.57
C GLU A 75 -32.13 -46.62 11.23
N GLY A 76 -30.79 -46.60 11.23
CA GLY A 76 -30.01 -46.90 10.03
C GLY A 76 -29.74 -45.76 9.05
N GLY A 77 -28.84 -44.86 9.40
CA GLY A 77 -28.25 -43.94 8.43
C GLY A 77 -27.19 -43.06 9.06
N ASN A 78 -25.93 -43.35 8.76
CA ASN A 78 -24.75 -42.57 9.15
C ASN A 78 -24.81 -41.14 8.56
N ARG A 79 -25.70 -40.30 9.08
CA ARG A 79 -25.73 -38.85 8.82
C ARG A 79 -24.77 -38.22 9.80
N VAL A 80 -23.53 -38.04 9.33
CA VAL A 80 -22.58 -37.12 9.95
C VAL A 80 -23.25 -35.75 9.97
N ALA A 81 -23.65 -35.29 11.16
CA ALA A 81 -24.08 -33.92 11.37
C ALA A 81 -22.94 -33.00 10.87
N PRO A 82 -23.20 -31.98 10.05
CA PRO A 82 -22.15 -31.08 9.60
C PRO A 82 -21.50 -30.46 10.83
N ALA A 83 -20.21 -30.75 11.03
CA ALA A 83 -19.44 -30.18 12.12
C ALA A 83 -19.54 -28.65 12.02
N ALA A 84 -20.18 -28.03 13.00
CA ALA A 84 -20.20 -26.58 13.13
C ALA A 84 -18.73 -26.12 13.18
N THR A 85 -18.26 -25.51 12.08
CA THR A 85 -16.89 -25.04 11.98
C THR A 85 -16.78 -23.87 12.95
N GLN A 86 -16.06 -24.06 14.05
CA GLN A 86 -15.84 -22.98 15.01
C GLN A 86 -15.23 -21.77 14.27
N PRO A 87 -15.67 -20.53 14.58
CA PRO A 87 -15.08 -19.35 13.98
C PRO A 87 -13.57 -19.32 14.20
N ALA A 88 -12.79 -19.05 13.16
CA ALA A 88 -11.33 -18.98 13.27
C ALA A 88 -10.87 -18.03 14.39
N SER A 89 -9.92 -18.49 15.20
CA SER A 89 -9.36 -17.74 16.32
C SER A 89 -8.66 -16.45 15.84
N PRO A 90 -8.44 -15.46 16.72
CA PRO A 90 -7.67 -14.25 16.39
C PRO A 90 -6.25 -14.56 15.88
N GLU A 91 -5.61 -15.59 16.44
CA GLU A 91 -4.26 -16.04 16.05
C GLU A 91 -4.27 -16.62 14.64
N ALA A 92 -5.23 -17.52 14.35
CA ALA A 92 -5.40 -18.09 13.01
C ALA A 92 -5.75 -17.03 11.96
N ARG A 93 -6.34 -15.90 12.37
CA ARG A 93 -6.62 -14.75 11.52
C ARG A 93 -5.49 -13.73 11.44
N HIS A 94 -4.41 -13.90 12.21
CA HIS A 94 -3.27 -12.98 12.28
C HIS A 94 -3.64 -11.57 12.78
N VAL A 95 -4.53 -11.50 13.79
CA VAL A 95 -4.98 -10.22 14.37
C VAL A 95 -3.86 -9.58 15.21
N TYR A 96 -3.11 -10.36 15.98
CA TYR A 96 -2.10 -9.84 16.92
C TYR A 96 -0.66 -9.97 16.44
N VAL A 97 -0.41 -10.79 15.43
CA VAL A 97 0.89 -10.97 14.78
C VAL A 97 0.63 -10.95 13.27
N PRO A 98 1.31 -10.08 12.50
CA PRO A 98 1.05 -9.97 11.07
C PRO A 98 1.59 -11.18 10.31
N GLN A 99 1.01 -11.42 9.14
CA GLN A 99 1.61 -12.28 8.12
C GLN A 99 2.73 -11.50 7.44
N ARG A 100 3.96 -11.74 7.88
CA ARG A 100 5.16 -11.12 7.29
C ARG A 100 5.64 -11.91 6.09
N THR A 101 5.76 -11.25 4.94
CA THR A 101 6.39 -11.79 3.74
C THR A 101 7.58 -10.93 3.34
N THR A 102 8.74 -11.54 3.11
CA THR A 102 9.87 -10.84 2.49
C THR A 102 9.59 -10.70 1.00
N LEU A 103 9.64 -9.47 0.47
CA LEU A 103 9.36 -9.19 -0.94
C LEU A 103 10.65 -9.24 -1.78
N ALA A 104 11.73 -8.69 -1.23
CA ALA A 104 13.03 -8.70 -1.89
C ALA A 104 14.16 -8.50 -0.87
N THR A 105 15.33 -8.98 -1.24
CA THR A 105 16.60 -8.75 -0.54
C THR A 105 17.69 -8.49 -1.57
N GLY A 106 18.78 -7.88 -1.15
CA GLY A 106 19.98 -7.79 -1.97
C GLY A 106 21.13 -7.13 -1.23
N ILE A 107 22.20 -6.86 -1.95
CA ILE A 107 23.37 -6.12 -1.45
C ILE A 107 23.54 -4.87 -2.32
N ASP A 108 23.63 -3.69 -1.70
CA ASP A 108 24.01 -2.44 -2.36
C ASP A 108 25.17 -1.81 -1.58
N GLN A 109 26.27 -1.51 -2.28
CA GLN A 109 27.46 -0.88 -1.68
C GLN A 109 27.96 -1.60 -0.41
N GLY A 110 27.97 -2.93 -0.44
CA GLY A 110 28.38 -3.77 0.68
C GLY A 110 27.37 -3.88 1.83
N LYS A 111 26.22 -3.21 1.75
CA LYS A 111 25.16 -3.28 2.76
C LYS A 111 24.02 -4.17 2.27
N LYS A 112 23.63 -5.13 3.10
CA LYS A 112 22.41 -5.92 2.86
C LYS A 112 21.19 -5.01 2.98
N TRP A 113 20.23 -5.17 2.09
CA TRP A 113 18.94 -4.50 2.20
C TRP A 113 17.81 -5.52 2.10
N ARG A 114 16.66 -5.17 2.67
CA ARG A 114 15.45 -5.99 2.65
C ARG A 114 14.23 -5.11 2.49
N VAL A 115 13.27 -5.61 1.72
CA VAL A 115 11.89 -5.12 1.70
C VAL A 115 10.97 -6.24 2.16
N HIS A 116 10.05 -5.93 3.05
CA HIS A 116 9.02 -6.86 3.52
C HIS A 116 7.66 -6.19 3.54
N ILE A 117 6.62 -7.01 3.63
CA ILE A 117 5.25 -6.59 3.88
C ILE A 117 4.69 -7.36 5.07
N ASP A 118 4.02 -6.63 5.95
CA ASP A 118 3.24 -7.15 7.07
C ASP A 118 1.77 -6.95 6.77
N VAL A 119 1.00 -8.05 6.74
CA VAL A 119 -0.44 -8.00 6.56
C VAL A 119 -1.14 -8.43 7.83
N TRP A 120 -1.93 -7.52 8.39
CA TRP A 120 -2.68 -7.72 9.62
C TRP A 120 -4.08 -8.25 9.33
N GLY A 121 -4.48 -9.22 10.14
CA GLY A 121 -5.81 -9.78 10.17
C GLY A 121 -6.89 -8.76 10.47
N VAL A 122 -8.12 -9.06 10.08
CA VAL A 122 -9.28 -8.20 10.32
C VAL A 122 -9.77 -8.39 11.76
N PRO A 123 -9.69 -7.39 12.65
CA PRO A 123 -10.27 -7.47 13.97
C PRO A 123 -11.81 -7.39 13.87
N ARG A 124 -12.52 -8.22 14.63
CA ARG A 124 -13.98 -8.33 14.57
C ARG A 124 -14.69 -7.35 15.51
N ASP A 125 -14.00 -6.93 16.56
CA ASP A 125 -14.53 -6.07 17.59
C ASP A 125 -13.46 -5.10 18.11
N GLU A 126 -13.88 -4.19 18.98
CA GLU A 126 -13.04 -3.15 19.54
C GLU A 126 -11.94 -3.71 20.47
N THR A 127 -12.17 -4.85 21.11
CA THR A 127 -11.16 -5.48 21.98
C THR A 127 -10.01 -6.02 21.14
N GLU A 128 -10.32 -6.78 20.08
CA GLU A 128 -9.34 -7.23 19.10
C GLU A 128 -8.60 -6.05 18.46
N ALA A 129 -9.33 -5.01 18.07
CA ALA A 129 -8.77 -3.85 17.41
C ALA A 129 -7.81 -3.06 18.30
N ARG A 130 -8.11 -2.91 19.60
CA ARG A 130 -7.23 -2.25 20.57
C ARG A 130 -5.94 -3.04 20.77
N LEU A 131 -6.05 -4.35 20.99
CA LEU A 131 -4.89 -5.23 21.15
C LEU A 131 -4.03 -5.28 19.88
N GLN A 132 -4.67 -5.29 18.70
CA GLN A 132 -3.98 -5.19 17.42
C GLN A 132 -3.24 -3.84 17.27
N LEU A 133 -3.89 -2.71 17.59
CA LEU A 133 -3.25 -1.39 17.51
C LEU A 133 -2.02 -1.30 18.41
N ASP A 134 -2.09 -1.87 19.61
CA ASP A 134 -0.93 -1.93 20.53
C ASP A 134 0.16 -2.86 19.98
N ALA A 135 -0.20 -3.98 19.36
CA ALA A 135 0.76 -4.86 18.69
C ALA A 135 1.46 -4.17 17.52
N MET A 136 0.73 -3.45 16.66
CA MET A 136 1.29 -2.64 15.57
C MET A 136 2.31 -1.62 16.12
N ARG A 137 1.95 -0.89 17.18
CA ARG A 137 2.84 0.10 17.81
C ARG A 137 4.12 -0.54 18.36
N ARG A 138 4.04 -1.72 18.99
CA ARG A 138 5.22 -2.47 19.47
C ARG A 138 6.12 -2.91 18.31
N SER A 139 5.56 -3.21 17.15
CA SER A 139 6.29 -3.51 15.92
C SER A 139 6.83 -2.26 15.22
N GLY A 140 6.59 -1.05 15.74
CA GLY A 140 7.00 0.22 15.14
C GLY A 140 6.06 0.73 14.04
N GLU A 141 4.92 0.10 13.84
CA GLU A 141 3.94 0.44 12.82
C GLU A 141 2.86 1.38 13.37
N ARG A 142 2.41 2.31 12.52
CA ARG A 142 1.46 3.35 12.90
C ARG A 142 0.38 3.48 11.82
N PRO A 143 -0.75 2.77 11.92
CA PRO A 143 -1.86 2.95 11.00
C PRO A 143 -2.43 4.38 11.10
N PRO A 144 -2.97 4.94 10.01
CA PRO A 144 -3.54 6.29 9.96
C PRO A 144 -4.96 6.33 10.54
N VAL A 145 -5.15 5.76 11.73
CA VAL A 145 -6.45 5.68 12.41
C VAL A 145 -6.49 6.63 13.59
N ARG A 146 -7.68 7.16 13.91
CA ARG A 146 -7.87 8.05 15.06
C ARG A 146 -8.00 7.24 16.34
N GLN A 147 -8.67 6.10 16.26
CA GLN A 147 -8.95 5.23 17.40
C GLN A 147 -8.98 3.75 16.99
N ALA A 148 -8.88 2.86 17.97
CA ALA A 148 -8.83 1.41 17.73
C ALA A 148 -10.05 0.90 16.95
N SER A 149 -11.26 1.36 17.28
CA SER A 149 -12.49 0.94 16.60
C SER A 149 -12.46 1.21 15.09
N ASP A 150 -11.62 2.12 14.60
CA ASP A 150 -11.45 2.37 13.16
C ASP A 150 -10.84 1.18 12.42
N LEU A 151 -10.17 0.25 13.12
CA LEU A 151 -9.62 -0.98 12.54
C LEU A 151 -10.67 -2.09 12.40
N VAL A 152 -11.79 -2.02 13.12
CA VAL A 152 -12.81 -3.07 13.12
C VAL A 152 -13.34 -3.31 11.71
N GLY A 153 -13.29 -4.58 11.29
CA GLY A 153 -13.72 -4.98 9.95
C GLY A 153 -12.77 -4.52 8.83
N LYS A 154 -11.55 -4.08 9.13
CA LYS A 154 -10.53 -3.66 8.14
C LYS A 154 -9.26 -4.49 8.26
N THR A 155 -8.63 -4.76 7.12
CA THR A 155 -7.25 -5.25 7.08
C THR A 155 -6.31 -4.06 6.96
N SER A 156 -5.12 -4.18 7.55
CA SER A 156 -4.05 -3.20 7.39
C SER A 156 -2.81 -3.89 6.84
N TYR A 157 -2.06 -3.19 5.99
CA TYR A 157 -0.73 -3.65 5.61
C TYR A 157 0.31 -2.55 5.75
N PHE A 158 1.55 -2.95 6.00
CA PHE A 158 2.72 -2.08 6.05
C PHE A 158 3.85 -2.70 5.25
N VAL A 159 4.45 -1.92 4.36
CA VAL A 159 5.62 -2.30 3.59
C VAL A 159 6.81 -1.60 4.21
N GLY A 160 7.77 -2.35 4.72
CA GLY A 160 8.98 -1.84 5.36
C GLY A 160 10.22 -2.08 4.51
N ARG A 161 11.18 -1.14 4.56
CA ARG A 161 12.56 -1.37 4.12
C ARG A 161 13.54 -1.33 5.28
N SER A 162 14.66 -2.02 5.16
CA SER A 162 15.81 -1.91 6.06
C SER A 162 17.11 -2.04 5.27
N VAL A 163 18.17 -1.34 5.69
CA VAL A 163 19.51 -1.41 5.09
C VAL A 163 20.56 -1.56 6.20
N GLY A 164 21.50 -2.49 6.03
CA GLY A 164 22.44 -2.91 7.05
C GLY A 164 21.72 -3.37 8.32
N ASP A 165 22.25 -2.93 9.47
CA ASP A 165 21.65 -3.16 10.79
C ASP A 165 20.64 -2.07 11.18
N GLY A 166 20.23 -1.23 10.22
CA GLY A 166 19.29 -0.14 10.44
C GLY A 166 17.87 -0.63 10.76
N LYS A 167 17.13 0.16 11.54
CA LYS A 167 15.72 -0.09 11.82
C LYS A 167 14.88 -0.07 10.54
N SER A 168 13.83 -0.88 10.52
CA SER A 168 12.92 -0.83 9.38
C SER A 168 12.14 0.49 9.35
N SER A 169 11.94 1.02 8.14
CA SER A 169 11.15 2.21 7.87
C SER A 169 10.02 1.88 6.91
N THR A 170 8.80 2.32 7.23
CA THR A 170 7.62 2.13 6.38
C THR A 170 7.72 2.95 5.10
N ILE A 171 7.50 2.29 3.96
CA ILE A 171 7.48 2.87 2.62
C ILE A 171 6.04 3.14 2.17
N MET A 172 5.16 2.16 2.39
CA MET A 172 3.78 2.19 1.95
C MET A 172 2.91 1.47 2.98
N PHE A 173 1.72 1.97 3.23
CA PHE A 173 0.77 1.34 4.13
C PHE A 173 -0.66 1.67 3.68
N ASN A 174 -1.61 0.84 4.12
CA ASN A 174 -3.02 1.14 3.96
C ASN A 174 -3.86 0.38 4.99
N THR A 175 -5.07 0.89 5.26
CA THR A 175 -6.07 0.26 6.12
C THR A 175 -7.43 0.32 5.41
N VAL A 176 -7.97 -0.83 5.01
CA VAL A 176 -9.17 -0.90 4.16
C VAL A 176 -10.13 -1.99 4.60
N LYS A 177 -11.44 -1.74 4.43
CA LYS A 177 -12.51 -2.72 4.73
C LYS A 177 -12.45 -3.93 3.81
N LYS A 178 -12.23 -3.68 2.53
CA LYS A 178 -12.10 -4.68 1.48
C LYS A 178 -11.02 -4.20 0.53
N VAL A 179 -10.07 -5.07 0.21
CA VAL A 179 -9.14 -4.80 -0.88
C VAL A 179 -9.83 -5.27 -2.16
N GLU A 180 -10.16 -4.34 -3.04
CA GLU A 180 -10.68 -4.68 -4.36
C GLU A 180 -9.57 -5.35 -5.18
N PRO A 181 -9.86 -6.44 -5.92
CA PRO A 181 -8.90 -7.02 -6.85
C PRO A 181 -8.44 -5.97 -7.87
N MET A 182 -7.15 -5.95 -8.18
CA MET A 182 -6.63 -5.08 -9.23
C MET A 182 -6.94 -5.67 -10.61
N SER A 183 -7.31 -4.82 -11.57
CA SER A 183 -7.52 -5.27 -12.95
C SER A 183 -6.17 -5.50 -13.64
N ALA A 184 -6.17 -6.28 -14.72
CA ALA A 184 -4.97 -6.42 -15.55
C ALA A 184 -4.47 -5.05 -16.03
N GLY A 185 -3.16 -4.82 -15.92
CA GLY A 185 -2.51 -3.54 -16.21
C GLY A 185 -2.60 -2.48 -15.11
N ASP A 186 -3.36 -2.70 -14.04
CA ASP A 186 -3.37 -1.79 -12.88
C ASP A 186 -2.10 -1.96 -12.06
N SER A 187 -1.56 -0.83 -11.57
CA SER A 187 -0.47 -0.82 -10.59
C SER A 187 -0.60 0.35 -9.62
N GLN A 188 -0.10 0.15 -8.40
CA GLN A 188 0.14 1.21 -7.44
C GLN A 188 1.53 1.00 -6.86
N PHE A 189 2.34 2.06 -6.82
CA PHE A 189 3.71 1.96 -6.32
C PHE A 189 4.12 3.22 -5.57
N ALA A 190 5.12 3.06 -4.72
CA ALA A 190 5.90 4.14 -4.12
C ALA A 190 7.34 4.04 -4.61
N ALA A 191 7.97 5.18 -4.84
CA ALA A 191 9.41 5.29 -5.10
C ALA A 191 10.04 6.10 -3.97
N VAL A 192 11.12 5.58 -3.40
CA VAL A 192 11.79 6.15 -2.22
C VAL A 192 13.31 5.93 -2.31
N PRO A 193 14.13 6.64 -1.53
CA PRO A 193 15.55 6.33 -1.43
C PRO A 193 15.75 4.93 -0.85
N LEU A 194 16.83 4.23 -1.21
CA LEU A 194 17.12 2.91 -0.62
C LEU A 194 17.40 3.06 0.88
N ASP A 195 18.35 3.94 1.23
CA ASP A 195 18.69 4.23 2.63
C ASP A 195 17.62 5.12 3.29
N PRO A 196 17.00 4.68 4.40
CA PRO A 196 16.09 5.51 5.19
C PRO A 196 16.73 6.82 5.66
N GLY A 197 15.96 7.92 5.65
CA GLY A 197 16.39 9.22 6.18
C GLY A 197 17.41 9.98 5.32
N THR A 198 17.78 9.45 4.14
CA THR A 198 18.68 10.15 3.20
C THR A 198 17.89 10.96 2.18
N SER A 199 18.48 12.04 1.67
CA SER A 199 17.96 12.81 0.52
C SER A 199 18.43 12.23 -0.83
N GLY A 200 18.79 10.95 -0.87
CA GLY A 200 19.24 10.27 -2.08
C GLY A 200 18.13 10.13 -3.13
N PRO A 201 18.45 9.68 -4.35
CA PRO A 201 17.45 9.51 -5.38
C PRO A 201 16.46 8.39 -5.04
N ASP A 202 15.20 8.54 -5.47
CA ASP A 202 14.12 7.57 -5.28
C ASP A 202 14.29 6.31 -6.15
N ARG A 203 15.33 5.52 -5.85
CA ARG A 203 15.74 4.35 -6.63
C ARG A 203 15.15 3.02 -6.16
N LEU A 204 14.50 2.99 -5.01
CA LEU A 204 13.76 1.80 -4.55
C LEU A 204 12.29 1.98 -4.87
N VAL A 205 11.77 1.15 -5.78
CA VAL A 205 10.36 1.13 -6.15
C VAL A 205 9.72 -0.12 -5.54
N VAL A 206 8.61 0.06 -4.83
CA VAL A 206 7.80 -1.04 -4.31
C VAL A 206 6.35 -0.82 -4.69
N GLY A 207 5.68 -1.85 -5.19
CA GLY A 207 4.30 -1.71 -5.58
C GLY A 207 3.51 -3.00 -5.59
N GLN A 208 2.20 -2.83 -5.75
CA GLN A 208 1.20 -3.87 -5.91
C GLN A 208 0.68 -3.91 -7.34
N VAL A 209 0.39 -5.11 -7.82
CA VAL A 209 -0.14 -5.42 -9.15
C VAL A 209 -1.17 -6.54 -9.07
N ALA A 210 -1.98 -6.68 -10.11
CA ALA A 210 -2.92 -7.78 -10.23
C ALA A 210 -2.24 -9.15 -10.12
N LYS A 211 -2.95 -10.15 -9.62
CA LYS A 211 -2.42 -11.53 -9.48
C LYS A 211 -2.00 -12.16 -10.81
N SER A 212 -2.60 -11.72 -11.91
CA SER A 212 -2.31 -12.16 -13.27
C SER A 212 -1.15 -11.41 -13.94
N THR A 213 -0.55 -10.42 -13.27
CA THR A 213 0.56 -9.67 -13.86
C THR A 213 1.81 -10.54 -13.93
N GLU A 214 2.26 -10.80 -15.16
CA GLU A 214 3.43 -11.63 -15.45
C GLU A 214 4.74 -10.82 -15.46
N GLN A 215 4.66 -9.52 -15.72
CA GLN A 215 5.83 -8.66 -15.87
C GLN A 215 5.55 -7.23 -15.41
N VAL A 216 6.56 -6.60 -14.81
CA VAL A 216 6.59 -5.18 -14.49
C VAL A 216 7.91 -4.60 -14.99
N THR A 217 7.85 -3.43 -15.62
CA THR A 217 9.03 -2.70 -16.11
C THR A 217 9.16 -1.40 -15.33
N CYS A 218 10.24 -1.27 -14.57
CA CYS A 218 10.63 -0.05 -13.88
C CYS A 218 11.61 0.73 -14.76
N THR A 219 11.25 1.97 -15.11
CA THR A 219 12.10 2.86 -15.91
C THR A 219 12.74 3.88 -14.99
N TRP A 220 14.03 4.10 -15.19
CA TRP A 220 14.86 5.01 -14.40
C TRP A 220 15.11 6.32 -15.14
N LYS A 221 15.46 7.38 -14.40
CA LYS A 221 15.68 8.73 -14.96
C LYS A 221 16.89 8.81 -15.90
N ASP A 222 17.86 7.90 -15.76
CA ASP A 222 19.03 7.76 -16.64
C ASP A 222 18.72 7.00 -17.95
N GLY A 223 17.47 6.59 -18.16
CA GLY A 223 17.04 5.87 -19.36
C GLY A 223 17.18 4.35 -19.26
N THR A 224 17.82 3.81 -18.22
CA THR A 224 17.90 2.37 -17.99
C THR A 224 16.55 1.80 -17.51
N THR A 225 16.41 0.47 -17.57
CA THR A 225 15.22 -0.24 -17.12
C THR A 225 15.57 -1.45 -16.26
N SER A 226 14.69 -1.77 -15.32
CA SER A 226 14.68 -3.04 -14.60
C SER A 226 13.38 -3.76 -14.90
N VAL A 227 13.47 -5.01 -15.32
CA VAL A 227 12.31 -5.85 -15.60
C VAL A 227 12.23 -6.92 -14.53
N VAL A 228 11.05 -7.08 -13.95
CA VAL A 228 10.79 -8.11 -12.94
C VAL A 228 9.65 -9.00 -13.42
N HIS A 229 9.81 -10.31 -13.21
CA HIS A 229 8.87 -11.33 -13.67
C HIS A 229 8.18 -12.00 -12.50
N ARG A 230 6.97 -12.51 -12.77
CA ARG A 230 6.24 -13.33 -11.83
C ARG A 230 6.96 -14.64 -11.59
N VAL A 231 7.07 -15.00 -10.32
CA VAL A 231 7.57 -16.32 -9.91
C VAL A 231 6.49 -17.07 -9.13
N PRO A 232 6.42 -18.39 -9.28
CA PRO A 232 5.55 -19.20 -8.44
C PRO A 232 6.13 -19.24 -7.01
N GLY A 233 5.27 -19.03 -6.02
CA GLY A 233 5.61 -19.23 -4.60
C GLY A 233 6.28 -18.05 -3.88
N TYR A 234 6.67 -18.31 -2.64
CA TYR A 234 7.09 -17.30 -1.65
C TYR A 234 8.60 -17.30 -1.35
N ASP A 235 9.39 -18.20 -1.96
CA ASP A 235 10.81 -18.41 -1.62
C ASP A 235 11.72 -17.25 -2.04
N VAL A 236 12.36 -16.57 -1.08
CA VAL A 236 13.26 -15.43 -1.35
C VAL A 236 14.72 -15.86 -1.33
N ASN A 237 15.25 -16.27 -2.49
CA ASN A 237 16.65 -16.70 -2.62
C ASN A 237 17.45 -15.95 -3.71
N GLY A 238 16.95 -14.82 -4.23
CA GLY A 238 17.60 -14.12 -5.35
C GLY A 238 17.81 -12.64 -5.11
N ASP A 239 18.97 -12.14 -5.55
CA ASP A 239 19.27 -10.70 -5.70
C ASP A 239 18.47 -10.04 -6.85
N GLN A 240 17.67 -10.84 -7.58
CA GLN A 240 16.84 -10.39 -8.69
C GLN A 240 15.45 -9.97 -8.20
N GLY A 241 15.00 -8.80 -8.63
CA GLY A 241 13.63 -8.34 -8.41
C GLY A 241 12.63 -9.26 -9.13
N VAL A 242 11.55 -9.59 -8.43
CA VAL A 242 10.50 -10.50 -8.91
C VAL A 242 9.13 -10.02 -8.44
N ILE A 243 8.09 -10.47 -9.14
CA ILE A 243 6.69 -10.29 -8.73
C ILE A 243 6.28 -11.52 -7.94
N ARG A 244 5.82 -11.33 -6.71
CA ARG A 244 5.49 -12.42 -5.79
C ARG A 244 4.14 -12.25 -5.11
N PRO A 245 3.46 -13.35 -4.75
CA PRO A 245 2.38 -13.29 -3.78
C PRO A 245 2.93 -12.87 -2.41
N ALA A 246 2.07 -12.26 -1.59
CA ALA A 246 2.34 -12.02 -0.18
C ALA A 246 1.24 -12.63 0.68
N ALA A 247 1.62 -13.29 1.78
CA ALA A 247 0.67 -13.92 2.68
C ALA A 247 -0.32 -12.88 3.23
N GLY A 248 -1.62 -13.22 3.20
CA GLY A 248 -2.71 -12.30 3.55
C GLY A 248 -3.02 -11.21 2.51
N SER A 249 -2.17 -11.01 1.49
CA SER A 249 -2.42 -10.02 0.43
C SER A 249 -3.27 -10.59 -0.70
N PRO A 250 -4.28 -9.85 -1.19
CA PRO A 250 -5.02 -10.23 -2.39
C PRO A 250 -4.34 -9.76 -3.69
N GLN A 251 -3.24 -9.01 -3.61
CA GLN A 251 -2.44 -8.58 -4.75
C GLN A 251 -1.07 -9.28 -4.75
N ASN A 252 -0.44 -9.32 -5.92
CA ASN A 252 0.98 -9.60 -6.01
C ASN A 252 1.78 -8.30 -5.82
N TRP A 253 3.03 -8.46 -5.42
CA TRP A 253 3.94 -7.40 -5.03
C TRP A 253 5.23 -7.48 -5.81
N PHE A 254 5.79 -6.32 -6.14
CA PHE A 254 7.06 -6.23 -6.85
C PHE A 254 7.98 -5.22 -6.18
N VAL A 255 9.29 -5.44 -6.34
CA VAL A 255 10.34 -4.53 -5.92
C VAL A 255 11.33 -4.37 -7.06
N CYS A 256 11.63 -3.12 -7.41
CA CYS A 256 12.72 -2.79 -8.32
C CYS A 256 13.73 -1.91 -7.59
N LEU A 257 15.01 -2.21 -7.78
CA LEU A 257 16.11 -1.35 -7.35
C LEU A 257 16.84 -0.81 -8.57
N GLY A 258 16.85 0.52 -8.71
CA GLY A 258 17.51 1.20 -9.82
C GLY A 258 19.01 1.35 -9.63
N PRO A 259 19.74 1.77 -10.68
CA PRO A 259 21.17 2.07 -10.60
C PRO A 259 21.52 3.17 -9.58
N LYS A 260 22.82 3.34 -9.31
CA LYS A 260 23.29 4.41 -8.42
C LYS A 260 23.18 5.77 -9.09
N GLY A 261 22.78 6.79 -8.32
CA GLY A 261 22.68 8.17 -8.78
C GLY A 261 21.43 8.50 -9.61
N THR A 262 20.56 7.53 -9.88
CA THR A 262 19.31 7.73 -10.64
C THR A 262 18.09 7.44 -9.79
N GLY A 263 16.96 8.06 -10.10
CA GLY A 263 15.68 7.81 -9.42
C GLY A 263 14.66 7.18 -10.36
N SER A 264 13.54 6.75 -9.80
CA SER A 264 12.40 6.25 -10.58
C SER A 264 11.86 7.33 -11.52
N LYS A 265 11.53 6.91 -12.74
CA LYS A 265 10.83 7.72 -13.75
C LYS A 265 9.39 7.25 -13.91
N SER A 266 9.18 5.95 -14.11
CA SER A 266 7.85 5.35 -14.31
C SER A 266 7.85 3.86 -14.06
N VAL A 267 6.66 3.31 -13.81
CA VAL A 267 6.40 1.86 -13.80
C VAL A 267 5.39 1.54 -14.89
N GLY A 268 5.71 0.54 -15.70
CA GLY A 268 4.84 0.02 -16.74
C GLY A 268 4.42 -1.42 -16.44
N VAL A 269 3.13 -1.70 -16.62
CA VAL A 269 2.56 -3.04 -16.53
C VAL A 269 1.88 -3.36 -17.87
N PRO A 270 2.23 -4.47 -18.54
CA PRO A 270 1.51 -4.92 -19.72
C PRO A 270 0.03 -5.18 -19.40
N LYS A 271 -0.84 -4.99 -20.39
CA LYS A 271 -2.26 -5.31 -20.28
C LYS A 271 -2.53 -6.78 -20.53
#